data_AF-A0A947HS24-F1
#
_entry.id   AF-A0A947HS24-F1
#
_cell.length_a   1.000
_cell.length_b   1.000
_cell.length_c   1.000
_cell.angle_alpha   90.00
_cell.angle_beta   90.00
_cell.angle_gamma   90.00
#
_symmetry.space_group_name_H-M   'P 1'
#
loop_
_entity.id
_entity.type
_entity.pdbx_description
1 polymer ?
#
loop_
_entity_poly.entity_id
_entity_poly.type
_entity_poly.pdbx_seq_one_letter_code
_entity_poly.pdbx_strand_id
1 'polypeptide(L)' 'LTMATGAEIPIEERPASEVTSFTGTRVVPEGVPVRNPSFDVTPASLVTAIITEVGIARAPYEASLAALAARAR' A
#
# COMPACT_ATOMS: atom_id res chain seq x y z
N LEU A 1 2.73 -14.66 6.39
CA LEU A 1 1.91 -13.62 7.04
C LEU A 1 0.45 -13.95 6.78
N THR A 2 -0.34 -14.20 7.82
CA THR A 2 -1.80 -14.42 7.74
C THR A 2 -2.46 -13.20 8.38
N MET A 3 -2.63 -12.15 7.61
CA MET A 3 -3.21 -10.89 8.08
C MET A 3 -4.68 -10.89 7.70
N ALA A 4 -5.56 -10.63 8.66
CA ALA A 4 -7.00 -10.68 8.41
C ALA A 4 -7.51 -9.36 7.83
N THR A 5 -6.91 -8.23 8.22
CA THR A 5 -7.34 -6.89 7.85
C THR A 5 -6.19 -5.99 7.44
N GLY A 6 -6.51 -4.94 6.69
CA GLY A 6 -5.54 -3.93 6.29
C GLY A 6 -4.92 -3.15 7.47
N ALA A 7 -5.58 -3.11 8.63
CA ALA A 7 -5.08 -2.42 9.82
C ALA A 7 -3.84 -3.10 10.43
N GLU A 8 -3.60 -4.36 10.10
CA GLU A 8 -2.42 -5.10 10.57
C GLU A 8 -1.17 -4.77 9.73
N ILE A 9 -1.33 -4.15 8.56
CA ILE A 9 -0.23 -3.86 7.62
C ILE A 9 0.67 -2.77 8.23
N PRO A 10 1.94 -3.08 8.58
CA PRO A 10 2.84 -2.08 9.12
C PRO A 10 3.15 -1.02 8.05
N ILE A 11 3.02 0.25 8.42
CA ILE A 11 3.34 1.38 7.53
C ILE A 11 4.79 1.79 7.75
N GLU A 12 5.60 1.67 6.68
CA GLU A 12 7.00 2.11 6.67
C GLU A 12 7.08 3.65 6.74
N GLU A 13 7.79 4.20 7.73
CA GLU A 13 8.19 5.61 7.75
C GLU A 13 9.62 5.73 7.21
N ARG A 14 9.79 6.50 6.12
CA ARG A 14 11.04 6.68 5.39
C ARG A 14 11.83 7.90 5.87
N PRO A 15 13.11 8.04 5.45
CA PRO A 15 13.94 9.17 5.86
C PRO A 15 13.28 10.52 5.54
N ALA A 16 13.34 11.44 6.50
CA ALA A 16 12.82 12.81 6.36
C ALA A 16 13.39 13.55 5.15
N SER A 17 14.61 13.21 4.73
CA SER A 17 15.31 13.83 3.60
C SER A 17 14.54 13.75 2.27
N GLU A 18 13.70 12.73 2.07
CA GLU A 18 12.88 12.60 0.86
C GLU A 18 11.79 13.67 0.77
N VAL A 19 11.37 14.22 1.92
CA VAL A 19 10.40 15.32 2.01
C VAL A 19 11.11 16.67 2.12
N THR A 20 12.22 16.74 2.86
CA THR A 20 12.91 18.02 3.10
C THR A 20 13.84 18.44 1.97
N SER A 21 14.19 17.54 1.05
CA SER A 21 15.15 17.78 -0.02
C SER A 21 14.65 17.24 -1.37
N PHE A 22 14.90 18.01 -2.43
CA PHE A 22 14.65 17.59 -3.81
C PHE A 22 15.98 17.64 -4.58
N THR A 23 16.31 16.55 -5.28
CA THR A 23 17.59 16.42 -6.04
C THR A 23 18.84 16.79 -5.23
N GLY A 24 18.86 16.47 -3.93
CA GLY A 24 19.97 16.79 -3.02
C GLY A 24 19.98 18.22 -2.48
N THR A 25 19.05 19.09 -2.90
CA THR A 25 18.90 20.46 -2.40
C THR A 25 17.76 20.55 -1.39
N ARG A 26 18.01 21.15 -0.23
CA ARG A 26 16.98 21.39 0.79
C ARG A 26 15.92 22.37 0.27
N VAL A 27 14.64 22.01 0.41
CA VAL A 27 13.48 22.79 -0.07
C VAL A 27 12.56 23.29 1.05
N VAL A 28 12.85 22.95 2.30
CA VAL A 28 12.14 23.42 3.50
C VAL A 28 13.13 24.02 4.52
N PRO A 29 12.69 24.91 5.42
CA PRO A 29 13.55 25.44 6.47
C PRO A 29 14.19 24.34 7.34
N GLU A 30 15.35 24.65 7.92
CA GLU A 30 16.03 23.73 8.82
C GLU A 30 15.21 23.49 10.10
N GLY A 31 15.25 22.27 10.63
CA GLY A 31 14.55 21.89 11.86
C GLY A 31 13.05 21.65 11.74
N VAL A 32 12.45 21.80 10.54
CA VAL A 32 11.02 21.51 10.33
C VAL A 32 10.76 20.00 10.49
N PRO A 33 9.87 19.58 11.41
CA PRO A 33 9.49 18.18 11.53
C PRO A 33 8.63 17.75 10.34
N VAL A 34 8.84 16.51 9.87
CA VAL A 34 8.08 15.92 8.76
C VAL A 34 7.61 14.52 9.13
N ARG A 35 6.52 14.09 8.49
CA ARG A 35 6.10 12.68 8.44
C ARG A 35 6.35 12.17 7.02
N ASN A 36 6.79 10.92 6.89
CA ASN A 36 7.04 10.33 5.58
C ASN A 36 6.58 8.85 5.55
N PRO A 37 5.27 8.59 5.73
CA PRO A 37 4.73 7.25 5.52
C PRO A 37 4.83 6.90 4.03
N SER A 38 5.44 5.76 3.73
CA SER A 38 5.72 5.31 2.36
C SER A 38 4.50 4.69 1.68
N PHE A 39 3.54 4.25 2.49
CA PHE A 39 2.34 3.56 2.06
C PHE A 39 1.13 4.02 2.87
N ASP A 40 -0.05 3.80 2.31
CA ASP A 40 -1.32 3.82 3.03
C ASP A 40 -2.10 2.54 2.71
N VAL A 41 -3.26 2.37 3.34
CA VAL A 41 -4.13 1.20 3.15
C VAL A 41 -5.47 1.69 2.60
N THR A 42 -5.81 1.24 1.39
CA THR A 42 -7.12 1.46 0.79
C THR A 42 -8.09 0.35 1.22
N PRO A 43 -9.22 0.65 1.89
CA PRO A 43 -10.24 -0.33 2.22
C PRO A 43 -10.79 -1.05 0.97
N ALA A 44 -11.04 -2.35 1.07
CA ALA A 44 -11.50 -3.18 -0.04
C ALA A 44 -12.83 -2.69 -0.67
N SER A 45 -13.70 -2.04 0.12
CA SER A 45 -14.96 -1.47 -0.36
C SER A 45 -14.78 -0.29 -1.32
N LEU A 46 -13.58 0.31 -1.39
CA LEU A 46 -13.25 1.39 -2.32
C LEU A 46 -12.59 0.87 -3.61
N VAL A 47 -12.37 -0.44 -3.73
CA VAL A 47 -11.74 -1.06 -4.89
C VAL A 47 -12.82 -1.72 -5.75
N THR A 48 -12.87 -1.39 -7.05
CA THR A 48 -13.84 -2.00 -7.98
C THR A 48 -13.45 -3.44 -8.37
N ALA A 49 -12.15 -3.66 -8.63
CA ALA A 49 -11.61 -4.96 -9.02
C ALA A 49 -10.10 -5.00 -8.78
N ILE A 50 -9.56 -6.21 -8.58
CA ILE A 50 -8.12 -6.48 -8.54
C ILE A 50 -7.78 -7.29 -9.79
N ILE A 51 -6.88 -6.76 -10.62
CA ILE A 51 -6.45 -7.41 -11.87
C ILE A 51 -5.17 -8.19 -11.58
N THR A 52 -5.14 -9.47 -11.95
CA THR A 52 -3.98 -10.36 -11.84
C THR A 52 -3.69 -11.02 -13.18
N GLU A 53 -2.55 -11.70 -13.30
CA GLU A 53 -2.13 -12.46 -14.48
C GLU A 53 -3.05 -13.64 -14.81
N VAL A 54 -3.84 -14.12 -13.83
CA VAL A 54 -4.79 -15.24 -14.00
C VAL A 54 -6.25 -14.81 -14.08
N GLY A 55 -6.55 -13.50 -14.02
CA GLY A 55 -7.90 -12.98 -14.21
C GLY A 55 -8.22 -11.74 -13.38
N ILE A 56 -9.51 -11.47 -13.19
CA ILE A 56 -10.01 -10.28 -12.49
C ILE A 56 -10.82 -10.71 -11.27
N ALA A 57 -10.38 -10.34 -10.07
CA ALA A 57 -11.13 -10.53 -8.82
C ALA A 57 -12.06 -9.33 -8.57
N ARG A 58 -13.28 -9.62 -8.11
CA ARG A 58 -14.29 -8.64 -7.67
C ARG A 58 -14.82 -9.06 -6.30
N ALA A 59 -15.43 -8.13 -5.57
CA ALA A 59 -16.06 -8.44 -4.28
C ALA A 59 -17.11 -9.58 -4.41
N PRO A 60 -17.23 -10.49 -3.41
CA PRO A 60 -16.42 -10.59 -2.20
C PRO A 60 -15.00 -11.12 -2.50
N TYR A 61 -14.00 -10.43 -1.96
CA TYR A 61 -12.60 -10.62 -2.36
C TYR A 61 -11.98 -11.89 -1.79
N GLU A 62 -12.43 -12.36 -0.62
CA GLU A 62 -11.96 -13.61 -0.03
C GLU A 62 -12.21 -14.80 -0.96
N ALA A 63 -13.42 -14.90 -1.52
CA ALA A 63 -13.80 -15.99 -2.41
C ALA A 63 -13.13 -15.85 -3.79
N SER A 64 -13.16 -14.66 -4.39
CA SER A 64 -12.62 -14.46 -5.74
C SER A 64 -11.10 -14.57 -5.78
N LEU A 65 -10.38 -14.04 -4.78
CA LEU A 65 -8.93 -14.18 -4.70
C LEU A 65 -8.52 -15.62 -4.39
N ALA A 66 -9.24 -16.34 -3.52
CA ALA A 66 -8.97 -17.76 -3.27
C ALA A 66 -9.11 -18.60 -4.55
N ALA A 67 -10.17 -18.36 -5.34
CA ALA A 67 -10.37 -19.04 -6.61
C ALA A 67 -9.26 -18.74 -7.64
N LEU A 68 -8.81 -17.49 -7.73
CA LEU A 68 -7.69 -17.13 -8.61
C LEU A 68 -6.36 -17.73 -8.14
N ALA A 69 -6.06 -17.69 -6.84
CA ALA A 69 -4.86 -18.27 -6.26
C ALA A 69 -4.80 -19.80 -6.47
N ALA A 70 -5.94 -20.50 -6.48
CA ALA A 70 -6.00 -21.92 -6.80
C ALA A 70 -5.68 -22.22 -8.28
N ARG A 71 -5.97 -21.29 -9.20
CA ARG A 71 -5.68 -21.42 -10.65
C ARG A 71 -4.23 -21.08 -11.01
N ALA A 72 -3.56 -20.31 -10.16
CA ALA A 72 -2.15 -19.93 -10.34
C ALA A 72 -1.15 -20.98 -9.81
N ARG A 73 -1.65 -22.04 -9.16
CA ARG A 73 -0.88 -23.22 -8.74
C ARG A 73 -0.84 -24.26 -9.84
#